data_AF-A0A934I3N4-F1
#
_entry.id   AF-A0A934I3N4-F1
#
_cell.length_a   1.000
_cell.length_b   1.000
_cell.length_c   1.000
_cell.angle_alpha   90.00
_cell.angle_beta   90.00
_cell.angle_gamma   90.00
#
_symmetry.space_group_name_H-M   'P 1'
#
loop_
_entity.id
_entity.type
_entity.pdbx_description
1 polymer ?
#
loop_
_entity_poly.entity_id
_entity_poly.type
_entity_poly.pdbx_seq_one_letter_code
_entity_poly.pdbx_strand_id
1 'polypeptide(L)'
;MSLSKRSTRPIYNRIKVLRTERGMSRADLAAVIEVNPQTVGALERGDHYPSLDLAMRIAETFRLPVEAVFSREEFSPMSHDLYPAPVTR
;
A
#
# COMPACT_ATOMS: atom_id res chain seq x y z
N MET A 1 24.36 23.47 -13.32
CA MET A 1 24.94 22.11 -13.41
C MET A 1 24.18 21.19 -12.48
N SER A 2 23.72 20.07 -13.03
CA SER A 2 23.10 18.86 -12.45
C SER A 2 23.59 18.52 -11.01
N LEU A 3 22.77 17.98 -10.10
CA LEU A 3 22.29 16.58 -10.14
C LEU A 3 20.96 16.34 -9.38
N SER A 4 19.99 15.82 -10.13
CA SER A 4 19.06 14.74 -9.75
C SER A 4 18.22 14.94 -8.47
N LYS A 5 17.00 15.49 -8.61
CA LYS A 5 15.85 14.91 -7.89
C LYS A 5 15.89 13.43 -8.25
N ARG A 6 16.38 12.58 -7.34
CA ARG A 6 16.30 11.12 -7.50
C ARG A 6 14.90 10.83 -8.06
N SER A 7 14.85 10.19 -9.21
CA SER A 7 13.63 9.68 -9.81
C SER A 7 13.07 8.59 -8.88
N THR A 8 12.54 8.99 -7.72
CA THR A 8 11.92 8.09 -6.78
C THR A 8 10.63 7.63 -7.44
N ARG A 9 10.69 6.46 -8.09
CA ARG A 9 9.50 5.79 -8.60
C ARG A 9 8.56 5.60 -7.41
N PRO A 10 7.34 6.14 -7.44
CA PRO A 10 6.43 6.02 -6.32
C PRO A 10 6.16 4.54 -6.01
N ILE A 11 5.96 4.24 -4.73
CA ILE A 11 5.46 2.95 -4.28
C ILE A 11 4.01 3.16 -3.85
N TYR A 12 3.10 2.54 -4.60
CA TYR A 12 1.69 2.48 -4.26
C TYR A 12 1.46 1.34 -3.26
N ASN A 13 0.43 1.46 -2.43
CA ASN A 13 0.09 0.42 -1.46
C ASN A 13 -1.42 0.19 -1.33
N ARG A 14 -1.80 -1.02 -0.92
CA ARG A 14 -3.19 -1.42 -0.61
C ARG A 14 -3.49 -1.50 0.88
N ILE A 15 -2.64 -0.93 1.74
CA ILE A 15 -2.74 -1.10 3.21
C ILE A 15 -4.13 -0.72 3.73
N LYS A 16 -4.66 0.43 3.30
CA LYS A 16 -5.99 0.89 3.73
C LYS A 16 -7.09 -0.08 3.34
N VAL A 17 -7.05 -0.60 2.10
CA VAL A 17 -8.04 -1.54 1.57
C VAL A 17 -7.97 -2.85 2.36
N LEU A 18 -6.79 -3.46 2.43
CA LEU A 18 -6.56 -4.74 3.13
C LEU A 18 -6.90 -4.66 4.63
N ARG A 19 -6.57 -3.55 5.28
CA ARG A 19 -6.92 -3.30 6.68
C ARG A 19 -8.45 -3.22 6.86
N THR A 20 -9.13 -2.51 5.97
CA THR A 20 -10.59 -2.31 6.03
C THR A 20 -11.34 -3.60 5.72
N GLU A 21 -10.89 -4.39 4.73
CA GLU A 21 -11.44 -5.72 4.40
C GLU A 21 -11.40 -6.69 5.58
N ARG A 22 -10.45 -6.48 6.50
CA ARG A 22 -10.29 -7.29 7.72
C ARG A 22 -10.94 -6.70 8.97
N GLY A 23 -11.66 -5.59 8.83
CA GLY A 23 -12.28 -4.90 9.95
C GLY A 23 -11.28 -4.33 10.96
N MET A 24 -10.01 -4.15 10.58
CA MET A 24 -8.97 -3.64 11.47
C MET A 24 -9.01 -2.11 11.51
N SER A 25 -8.85 -1.50 12.69
CA SER A 25 -8.52 -0.08 12.82
C SER A 25 -7.04 0.17 12.55
N ARG A 26 -6.63 1.44 12.38
CA ARG A 26 -5.20 1.79 12.28
C ARG A 26 -4.42 1.37 13.53
N ALA A 27 -5.05 1.46 14.70
CA ALA A 27 -4.43 1.04 15.95
C ALA A 27 -4.22 -0.47 16.00
N ASP A 28 -5.17 -1.26 15.50
CA ASP A 28 -5.06 -2.72 15.46
C ASP A 28 -3.91 -3.15 14.55
N LEU A 29 -3.82 -2.58 13.34
CA LEU A 29 -2.71 -2.90 12.44
C LEU A 29 -1.37 -2.45 13.03
N ALA A 30 -1.32 -1.26 13.64
CA ALA A 30 -0.12 -0.73 14.24
C ALA A 30 0.39 -1.60 15.39
N ALA A 31 -0.51 -2.15 16.21
CA ALA A 31 -0.16 -3.08 17.28
C ALA A 31 0.45 -4.38 16.73
N VAL A 32 -0.11 -4.93 15.64
CA VAL A 32 0.38 -6.18 15.03
C VAL A 32 1.75 -6.01 14.37
N ILE A 33 1.99 -4.87 13.71
CA ILE A 33 3.28 -4.59 13.06
C ILE A 33 4.23 -3.76 13.93
N GLU A 34 3.93 -3.62 15.22
CA GLU A 34 4.76 -2.96 16.25
C GLU A 34 5.23 -1.54 15.86
N VAL A 35 4.29 -0.68 15.44
CA VAL A 35 4.54 0.74 15.13
C VAL A 35 3.52 1.66 15.80
N ASN A 36 3.71 2.97 15.67
CA ASN A 36 2.71 3.95 16.08
C ASN A 36 1.53 3.98 15.07
N PRO A 37 0.26 4.12 15.51
CA PRO A 37 -0.89 4.30 14.61
C PRO A 37 -0.74 5.42 13.55
N GLN A 38 0.02 6.48 13.87
CA GLN A 38 0.36 7.56 12.93
C GLN A 38 1.21 7.06 11.76
N THR A 39 2.12 6.11 12.01
CA THR A 39 2.92 5.44 10.96
C THR A 39 2.01 4.75 9.96
N VAL A 40 1.01 3.99 10.42
CA VAL A 40 0.02 3.37 9.52
C VAL A 40 -0.70 4.42 8.68
N GLY A 41 -1.15 5.51 9.31
CA GLY A 41 -1.80 6.60 8.58
C GLY A 41 -0.92 7.25 7.51
N ALA A 42 0.36 7.45 7.80
CA ALA A 42 1.31 8.03 6.84
C ALA A 42 1.70 7.03 5.73
N LEU A 43 1.73 5.73 6.01
CA LEU A 43 1.91 4.68 4.99
C LEU A 43 0.72 4.63 4.04
N GLU A 44 -0.51 4.66 4.57
CA GLU A 44 -1.74 4.66 3.76
C GLU A 44 -1.82 5.85 2.80
N ARG A 45 -1.25 7.01 3.16
CA ARG A 45 -1.19 8.19 2.30
C ARG A 45 0.00 8.20 1.34
N GLY A 46 0.98 7.32 1.54
CA GLY A 46 2.23 7.31 0.79
C GLY A 46 3.18 8.44 1.16
N ASP A 47 3.02 9.07 2.34
CA ASP A 47 3.88 10.16 2.82
C ASP A 47 5.32 9.70 3.06
N HIS A 48 5.49 8.40 3.36
CA HIS A 48 6.80 7.75 3.52
C HIS A 48 6.73 6.28 3.06
N TYR A 49 7.88 5.75 2.67
CA TYR A 49 8.00 4.34 2.31
C TYR A 49 8.46 3.51 3.53
N PRO A 50 7.90 2.30 3.72
CA PRO A 50 8.34 1.42 4.79
C PRO A 50 9.78 0.96 4.54
N SER A 51 10.50 0.59 5.61
CA SER A 51 11.68 -0.26 5.46
C SER A 51 11.29 -1.62 4.87
N LEU A 52 12.27 -2.37 4.35
CA LEU A 52 12.01 -3.72 3.85
C LEU A 52 11.39 -4.61 4.95
N ASP A 53 11.94 -4.55 6.16
CA ASP A 53 11.40 -5.26 7.33
C ASP A 53 9.91 -4.94 7.59
N LEU A 54 9.55 -3.65 7.62
CA LEU A 54 8.16 -3.25 7.87
C LEU A 54 7.25 -3.68 6.72
N ALA A 55 7.72 -3.62 5.47
CA ALA A 55 6.96 -4.13 4.32
C ALA A 55 6.70 -5.64 4.43
N MET A 56 7.69 -6.43 4.86
CA MET A 56 7.55 -7.88 5.07
C MET A 56 6.56 -8.18 6.21
N ARG A 57 6.66 -7.51 7.36
CA ARG A 57 5.70 -7.68 8.47
C ARG A 57 4.27 -7.34 8.07
N ILE A 58 4.08 -6.30 7.26
CA ILE A 58 2.75 -5.94 6.72
C ILE A 58 2.24 -7.05 5.79
N ALA A 59 3.08 -7.57 4.89
CA ALA A 59 2.72 -8.65 3.98
C ALA A 59 2.34 -9.94 4.72
N GLU A 60 3.11 -10.31 5.75
CA GLU A 60 2.85 -11.45 6.64
C GLU A 60 1.55 -11.27 7.43
N THR A 61 1.32 -10.08 8.00
CA THR A 61 0.06 -9.73 8.66
C THR A 61 -1.09 -9.96 7.69
N PHE A 62 -0.93 -9.54 6.44
CA PHE A 62 -1.91 -9.75 5.39
C PHE A 62 -1.89 -11.15 4.77
N ARG A 63 -1.00 -12.07 5.15
CA ARG A 63 -0.87 -13.40 4.51
C ARG A 63 -0.91 -13.31 2.98
N LEU A 64 -0.25 -12.29 2.46
CA LEU A 64 -0.18 -11.97 1.03
C LEU A 64 1.28 -11.76 0.65
N PRO A 65 1.67 -12.00 -0.61
CA PRO A 65 2.99 -11.65 -1.07
C PRO A 65 3.17 -10.12 -1.10
N VAL A 66 4.42 -9.64 -1.05
CA VAL A 66 4.72 -8.21 -0.94
C VAL A 66 4.16 -7.40 -2.12
N GLU A 67 4.17 -7.98 -3.33
CA GLU A 67 3.65 -7.37 -4.56
C GLU A 67 2.11 -7.21 -4.57
N ALA A 68 1.39 -7.99 -3.76
CA ALA A 68 -0.06 -7.80 -3.60
C ALA A 68 -0.37 -6.63 -2.67
N VAL A 69 0.58 -6.21 -1.84
CA VAL A 69 0.44 -5.09 -0.89
C VAL A 69 1.04 -3.81 -1.45
N PHE A 70 2.18 -3.90 -2.14
CA PHE A 70 2.96 -2.78 -2.65
C PHE A 70 3.26 -2.94 -4.14
N SER A 71 3.21 -1.84 -4.90
CA SER A 71 3.49 -1.87 -6.34
C SER A 71 4.21 -0.62 -6.81
N ARG A 72 4.94 -0.73 -7.93
CA ARG A 72 5.50 0.40 -8.67
C ARG A 72 4.49 1.06 -9.62
N GLU A 73 3.36 0.40 -9.81
CA GLU A 73 2.23 0.86 -10.61
C GLU A 73 1.02 1.07 -9.71
N GLU A 74 0.17 2.01 -10.07
CA GLU A 74 -1.05 2.28 -9.31
C GLU A 74 -1.98 1.07 -9.37
N PHE A 75 -2.57 0.71 -8.23
CA PHE A 75 -3.50 -0.39 -8.18
C PHE A 75 -4.83 0.01 -8.81
N SER A 76 -5.23 -0.69 -9.88
CA SER A 76 -6.56 -0.53 -10.44
C SER A 76 -7.63 -0.99 -9.42
N PRO A 77 -8.76 -0.27 -9.31
CA PRO A 77 -9.93 -0.76 -8.59
C PRO A 77 -10.48 -2.02 -9.23
N MET A 78 -10.96 -2.98 -8.42
CA MET A 78 -11.57 -4.23 -8.91
C MET A 78 -12.72 -3.99 -9.89
N SER A 79 -13.43 -2.86 -9.75
CA SER A 79 -14.52 -2.49 -10.66
C SER A 79 -14.07 -2.30 -12.10
N HIS A 80 -12.83 -1.88 -12.35
CA HIS A 80 -12.31 -1.74 -13.71
C HIS A 80 -12.12 -3.11 -14.38
N ASP A 81 -11.74 -4.12 -13.62
CA ASP A 81 -11.53 -5.48 -14.13
C ASP A 81 -12.86 -6.22 -14.35
N LEU A 82 -13.84 -5.99 -13.46
CA LEU A 82 -15.15 -6.64 -13.51
C LEU A 82 -16.12 -5.96 -14.49
N TYR A 83 -16.01 -4.65 -14.66
CA TYR A 83 -16.86 -3.84 -15.55
C TYR A 83 -15.98 -2.97 -16.44
N PRO A 84 -15.28 -3.56 -17.42
CA PRO A 84 -14.49 -2.78 -18.36
C PRO A 84 -15.43 -1.78 -19.06
N ALA A 85 -15.01 -0.51 -19.12
CA ALA A 85 -15.78 0.52 -19.79
C ALA A 85 -16.12 0.06 -21.22
N PRO A 86 -17.30 0.39 -21.76
CA PRO A 86 -17.62 0.08 -23.14
C PRO A 86 -16.53 0.64 -24.04
N VAL A 87 -15.90 -0.23 -24.85
CA VAL A 87 -14.94 0.22 -25.86
C VAL A 87 -15.74 0.99 -26.90
N THR A 88 -15.79 2.31 -26.77
CA THR A 88 -16.37 3.19 -27.79
C THR A 88 -15.50 3.06 -29.03
N ARG A 89 -16.04 2.44 -30.09
CA ARG A 89 -15.44 2.42 -31.42
C ARG A 89 -15.71 3.73 -32.15
#